data_AF-A0A7Y0MHR8-F1
#
_entry.id   AF-A0A7Y0MHR8-F1
#
_cell.length_a   1.000
_cell.length_b   1.000
_cell.length_c   1.000
_cell.angle_alpha   90.00
_cell.angle_beta   90.00
_cell.angle_gamma   90.00
#
_symmetry.space_group_name_H-M   'P 1'
#
loop_
_entity.id
_entity.type
_entity.pdbx_description
1 polymer ?
#
loop_
_entity_poly.entity_id
_entity_poly.type
_entity_poly.pdbx_seq_one_letter_code
_entity_poly.pdbx_strand_id
1 'polypeptide(L)'
;TWLQERPQEWRDGVEVVAMDGFSGFKSAAAEELPDAVPVMDPFHVVRLAGDALDSCRRRVQQQTCGHRGRAGDPLYSARRTIHTGADLLTENQRQRLETLFTADTHVEVEASCGAYQRMVAAYREPDRAKGQQMMQAVIDSLSSGVPTALTELRTLGRTLKRRAQDVLA
;
A
#
# COMPACT_ATOMS: atom_id res chain seq x y z
N THR A 1 -9.96 -8.64 -31.08
CA THR A 1 -10.06 -7.62 -30.01
C THR A 1 -9.36 -6.34 -30.49
N TRP A 2 -9.57 -5.18 -29.85
CA TRP A 2 -8.87 -3.93 -30.26
C TRP A 2 -7.35 -4.11 -30.33
N LEU A 3 -6.77 -4.88 -29.41
CA LEU A 3 -5.34 -5.15 -29.35
C LEU A 3 -4.86 -5.99 -30.55
N GLN A 4 -5.61 -7.01 -30.95
CA GLN A 4 -5.32 -7.83 -32.14
C GLN A 4 -5.40 -7.03 -33.45
N GLU A 5 -6.13 -5.93 -33.48
CA GLU A 5 -6.21 -5.01 -34.63
C GLU A 5 -5.01 -4.04 -34.70
N ARG A 6 -4.03 -4.13 -33.80
CA ARG A 6 -2.81 -3.31 -33.84
C ARG A 6 -1.71 -3.99 -34.68
N PRO A 7 -0.87 -3.21 -35.38
CA PRO A 7 0.30 -3.75 -36.09
C PRO A 7 1.15 -4.64 -35.18
N GLN A 8 1.64 -5.76 -35.71
CA GLN A 8 2.47 -6.70 -34.96
C GLN A 8 3.70 -6.00 -34.36
N GLU A 9 4.41 -5.23 -35.19
CA GLU A 9 5.59 -4.46 -34.76
C GLU A 9 5.30 -3.50 -33.59
N TRP A 10 4.07 -2.95 -33.53
CA TRP A 10 3.68 -2.10 -32.41
C TRP A 10 3.47 -2.90 -31.12
N ARG A 11 2.86 -4.09 -31.22
CA ARG A 11 2.64 -4.97 -30.08
C ARG A 11 3.95 -5.53 -29.53
N ASP A 12 4.85 -5.92 -30.42
CA ASP A 12 6.20 -6.42 -30.07
C ASP A 12 7.05 -5.33 -29.41
N GLY A 13 6.75 -4.05 -29.68
CA GLY A 13 7.38 -2.91 -29.02
C GLY A 13 6.84 -2.58 -27.63
N VAL A 14 5.82 -3.30 -27.14
CA VAL A 14 5.29 -3.07 -25.78
C VAL A 14 6.14 -3.84 -24.77
N GLU A 15 6.94 -3.12 -23.98
CA GLU A 15 7.85 -3.73 -23.01
C GLU A 15 7.21 -3.92 -21.62
N VAL A 16 6.24 -3.09 -21.25
CA VAL A 16 5.66 -3.05 -19.89
C VAL A 16 4.15 -2.85 -19.95
N VAL A 17 3.41 -3.65 -19.17
CA VAL A 17 1.97 -3.48 -18.97
C VAL A 17 1.69 -3.18 -17.50
N ALA A 18 1.42 -1.91 -17.20
CA ALA A 18 0.95 -1.49 -15.89
C ALA A 18 -0.53 -1.85 -15.71
N MET A 19 -0.84 -2.56 -14.62
CA MET A 19 -2.18 -3.10 -14.37
C MET A 19 -2.59 -3.01 -12.90
N ASP A 20 -3.90 -3.07 -12.68
CA ASP A 20 -4.46 -3.31 -11.36
C ASP A 20 -4.09 -4.71 -10.83
N GLY A 21 -4.26 -4.94 -9.54
CA GLY A 21 -4.06 -6.21 -8.87
C GLY A 21 -5.04 -7.32 -9.26
N PHE A 22 -5.94 -7.12 -10.22
CA PHE A 22 -6.82 -8.17 -10.73
C PHE A 22 -6.07 -9.18 -11.61
N SER A 23 -6.20 -10.47 -11.29
CA SER A 23 -5.46 -11.54 -11.99
C SER A 23 -5.86 -11.71 -13.46
N GLY A 24 -7.10 -11.38 -13.83
CA GLY A 24 -7.55 -11.49 -15.21
C GLY A 24 -6.79 -10.55 -16.15
N PHE A 25 -6.34 -9.38 -15.68
CA PHE A 25 -5.49 -8.49 -16.48
C PHE A 25 -4.10 -9.08 -16.68
N LYS A 26 -3.56 -9.77 -15.68
CA LYS A 26 -2.27 -10.46 -15.80
C LYS A 26 -2.33 -11.60 -16.82
N SER A 27 -3.40 -12.39 -16.79
CA SER A 27 -3.63 -13.45 -17.78
C SER A 27 -3.77 -12.86 -19.19
N ALA A 28 -4.59 -11.83 -19.36
CA ALA A 28 -4.77 -11.19 -20.66
C ALA A 28 -3.47 -10.56 -21.19
N ALA A 29 -2.66 -9.94 -20.34
CA ALA A 29 -1.35 -9.40 -20.73
C ALA A 29 -0.40 -10.50 -21.19
N ALA A 30 -0.32 -11.62 -20.45
CA ALA A 30 0.53 -12.74 -20.82
C ALA A 30 0.06 -13.45 -22.11
N GLU A 31 -1.24 -13.47 -22.40
CA GLU A 31 -1.81 -14.07 -23.61
C GLU A 31 -1.60 -13.17 -24.85
N GLU A 32 -1.83 -11.87 -24.73
CA GLU A 32 -1.85 -10.95 -25.87
C GLU A 32 -0.52 -10.23 -26.11
N LEU A 33 0.32 -10.11 -25.09
CA LEU A 33 1.63 -9.42 -25.08
C LEU A 33 2.66 -10.24 -24.28
N PRO A 34 3.04 -11.45 -24.74
CA PRO A 34 3.84 -12.39 -23.96
C PRO A 34 5.24 -11.89 -23.60
N ASP A 35 5.80 -10.96 -24.40
CA ASP A 35 7.13 -10.38 -24.18
C ASP A 35 7.10 -9.18 -23.22
N ALA A 36 5.92 -8.65 -22.91
CA ALA A 36 5.79 -7.49 -22.02
C ALA A 36 5.82 -7.92 -20.55
N VAL A 37 6.52 -7.14 -19.71
CA VAL A 37 6.59 -7.37 -18.27
C VAL A 37 5.31 -6.84 -17.61
N PRO A 38 4.51 -7.69 -16.93
CA PRO A 38 3.35 -7.23 -16.18
C PRO A 38 3.79 -6.58 -14.86
N VAL A 39 3.36 -5.34 -14.64
CA VAL A 39 3.71 -4.59 -13.41
C VAL A 39 2.45 -4.13 -12.69
N MET A 40 2.44 -4.23 -11.36
CA MET A 40 1.38 -3.63 -10.56
C MET A 40 1.59 -2.13 -10.46
N ASP A 41 0.58 -1.37 -10.87
CA ASP A 41 0.65 0.08 -10.83
C ASP A 41 0.81 0.60 -9.37
N PRO A 42 1.74 1.54 -9.11
CA PRO A 42 2.01 2.06 -7.77
C PRO A 42 0.79 2.63 -7.05
N PHE A 43 -0.18 3.23 -7.76
CA PHE A 43 -1.41 3.72 -7.14
C PHE A 43 -2.20 2.58 -6.52
N HIS A 44 -2.32 1.45 -7.23
CA HIS A 44 -3.01 0.26 -6.73
C HIS A 44 -2.25 -0.39 -5.57
N VAL A 45 -0.92 -0.40 -5.60
CA VAL A 45 -0.11 -0.95 -4.50
C VAL A 45 -0.23 -0.11 -3.23
N VAL A 46 -0.11 1.22 -3.33
CA VAL A 46 -0.28 2.13 -2.20
C VAL A 46 -1.72 2.10 -1.67
N ARG A 47 -2.71 1.93 -2.55
CA ARG A 47 -4.11 1.77 -2.16
C ARG A 47 -4.32 0.55 -1.25
N LEU A 48 -3.68 -0.59 -1.51
CA LEU A 48 -3.76 -1.77 -0.63
C LEU A 48 -3.33 -1.44 0.81
N ALA A 49 -2.25 -0.67 0.96
CA ALA A 49 -1.76 -0.24 2.26
C ALA A 49 -2.69 0.78 2.92
N GLY A 50 -3.23 1.72 2.14
CA GLY A 50 -4.20 2.70 2.60
C GLY A 50 -5.49 2.04 3.11
N ASP A 51 -6.00 1.04 2.39
CA ASP A 51 -7.20 0.28 2.78
C ASP A 51 -6.95 -0.55 4.06
N ALA A 52 -5.74 -1.10 4.22
CA ALA A 52 -5.33 -1.80 5.44
C ALA A 52 -5.27 -0.85 6.65
N LEU A 53 -4.65 0.33 6.48
CA LEU A 53 -4.59 1.39 7.50
C LEU A 53 -5.99 1.84 7.92
N ASP A 54 -6.85 2.12 6.94
CA ASP A 54 -8.22 2.57 7.18
C ASP A 54 -9.06 1.51 7.90
N SER A 55 -8.86 0.23 7.56
CA SER A 55 -9.55 -0.88 8.20
C SER A 55 -9.11 -1.04 9.66
N CYS A 56 -7.79 -1.01 9.91
CA CYS A 56 -7.22 -1.07 11.25
C CYS A 56 -7.74 0.10 12.10
N ARG A 57 -7.66 1.33 11.59
CA ARG A 57 -8.16 2.53 12.25
C ARG A 57 -9.64 2.42 12.62
N ARG A 58 -10.50 1.95 11.70
CA ARG A 58 -11.93 1.76 11.96
C ARG A 58 -12.18 0.70 13.02
N ARG A 59 -11.45 -0.42 13.00
CA ARG A 59 -11.58 -1.50 13.97
C ARG A 59 -11.17 -1.04 15.37
N VAL A 60 -9.98 -0.47 15.50
CA VAL A 60 -9.47 0.05 16.79
C VAL A 60 -10.43 1.08 17.34
N GLN A 61 -10.91 2.01 16.51
CA GLN A 61 -11.88 3.01 16.95
C GLN A 61 -13.20 2.41 17.45
N GLN A 62 -13.74 1.39 16.77
CA GLN A 62 -14.94 0.69 17.22
C GLN A 62 -14.67 -0.04 18.56
N GLN A 63 -13.48 -0.62 18.74
CA GLN A 63 -13.09 -1.32 19.97
C GLN A 63 -12.91 -0.36 21.16
N THR A 64 -12.32 0.82 20.94
CA THR A 64 -12.03 1.78 22.00
C THR A 64 -13.23 2.67 22.34
N CYS A 65 -14.06 3.04 21.36
CA CYS A 65 -15.16 3.97 21.55
C CYS A 65 -16.55 3.29 21.59
N GLY A 66 -16.65 2.02 21.19
CA GLY A 66 -17.92 1.30 21.11
C GLY A 66 -18.83 1.74 19.95
N HIS A 67 -18.38 2.62 19.06
CA HIS A 67 -19.15 3.13 17.94
C HIS A 67 -18.27 3.48 16.73
N ARG A 68 -18.92 3.65 15.57
CA ARG A 68 -18.27 4.16 14.36
C ARG A 68 -17.79 5.60 14.60
N GLY A 69 -16.72 5.98 13.91
CA GLY A 69 -16.06 7.25 14.17
C GLY A 69 -16.88 8.51 13.92
N ARG A 70 -16.70 9.48 14.84
CA ARG A 70 -17.37 10.78 14.92
C ARG A 70 -16.34 11.91 14.96
N ALA A 71 -16.78 13.14 14.69
CA ALA A 71 -15.91 14.32 14.63
C ALA A 71 -15.09 14.61 15.91
N GLY A 72 -15.53 14.14 17.08
CA GLY A 72 -14.79 14.28 18.34
C GLY A 72 -13.73 13.21 18.59
N ASP A 73 -13.76 12.11 17.85
CA ASP A 73 -12.92 10.96 18.16
C ASP A 73 -11.50 11.12 17.59
N PRO A 74 -10.44 10.87 18.37
CA PRO A 74 -9.06 11.13 17.96
C PRO A 74 -8.68 10.46 16.62
N LEU A 75 -8.95 9.15 16.49
CA LEU A 75 -8.66 8.39 15.28
C LEU A 75 -9.51 8.81 14.07
N TYR A 76 -10.71 9.34 14.27
CA TYR A 76 -11.51 9.86 13.16
C TYR A 76 -10.99 11.21 12.70
N SER A 77 -10.62 12.08 13.63
CA SER A 77 -10.05 13.39 13.34
C SER A 77 -8.73 13.28 12.57
N ALA A 78 -7.88 12.31 12.94
CA ALA A 78 -6.59 12.09 12.28
C ALA A 78 -6.66 11.34 10.94
N ARG A 79 -7.84 10.88 10.50
CA ARG A 79 -8.01 9.97 9.34
C ARG A 79 -7.37 10.44 8.03
N ARG A 80 -7.21 11.75 7.81
CA ARG A 80 -6.54 12.30 6.63
C ARG A 80 -5.04 12.49 6.86
N THR A 81 -4.67 12.91 8.07
CA THR A 81 -3.27 13.21 8.43
C THR A 81 -2.42 11.94 8.44
N ILE A 82 -2.95 10.80 8.87
CA ILE A 82 -2.23 9.52 8.84
C ILE A 82 -1.90 9.02 7.41
N HIS A 83 -2.64 9.50 6.39
CA HIS A 83 -2.36 9.21 4.97
C HIS A 83 -1.47 10.28 4.31
N THR A 84 -1.21 11.39 4.99
CA THR A 84 -0.33 12.43 4.44
C THR A 84 1.10 11.93 4.52
N GLY A 85 1.84 11.98 3.41
CA GLY A 85 3.26 11.59 3.38
C GLY A 85 4.05 12.34 4.45
N ALA A 86 4.93 11.64 5.18
CA ALA A 86 5.65 12.21 6.33
C ALA A 86 6.46 13.48 6.00
N ASP A 87 6.98 13.57 4.78
CA ASP A 87 7.66 14.72 4.18
C ASP A 87 6.75 15.92 3.89
N LEU A 88 5.44 15.70 3.78
CA LEU A 88 4.41 16.72 3.51
C LEU A 88 3.67 17.18 4.77
N LEU A 89 3.94 16.56 5.93
CA LEU A 89 3.34 16.96 7.19
C LEU A 89 3.94 18.28 7.66
N THR A 90 3.06 19.25 7.96
CA THR A 90 3.45 20.41 8.78
C THR A 90 3.89 19.95 10.17
N GLU A 91 4.71 20.76 10.82
CA GLU A 91 5.19 20.48 12.19
C GLU A 91 4.02 20.24 13.17
N ASN A 92 2.99 21.08 13.10
CA ASN A 92 1.80 20.92 13.94
C ASN A 92 1.05 19.59 13.67
N GLN A 93 1.01 19.11 12.43
CA GLN A 93 0.40 17.82 12.10
C GLN A 93 1.23 16.66 12.64
N ARG A 94 2.57 16.76 12.55
CA ARG A 94 3.50 15.76 13.08
C ARG A 94 3.34 15.61 14.59
N GLN A 95 3.39 16.71 15.33
CA GLN A 95 3.19 16.71 16.79
C GLN A 95 1.83 16.13 17.21
N ARG A 96 0.77 16.40 16.43
CA ARG A 96 -0.55 15.82 16.68
C ARG A 96 -0.57 14.31 16.46
N LEU A 97 0.14 13.79 15.45
CA LEU A 97 0.27 12.35 15.25
C LEU A 97 1.11 11.68 16.34
N GLU A 98 2.23 12.30 16.73
CA GLU A 98 3.06 11.83 17.85
C GLU A 98 2.22 11.75 19.13
N THR A 99 1.47 12.80 19.45
CA THR A 99 0.55 12.82 20.59
C THR A 99 -0.53 11.73 20.46
N LEU A 100 -1.12 11.57 19.28
CA LEU A 100 -2.14 10.55 19.02
C LEU A 100 -1.63 9.14 19.32
N PHE A 101 -0.39 8.83 18.96
CA PHE A 101 0.20 7.50 19.10
C PHE A 101 0.84 7.24 20.48
N THR A 102 0.86 8.21 21.39
CA THR A 102 1.26 7.96 22.80
C THR A 102 0.32 7.00 23.54
N ALA A 103 -0.91 6.82 23.07
CA ALA A 103 -1.87 5.89 23.67
C ALA A 103 -1.63 4.47 23.18
N ASP A 104 -1.38 3.53 24.10
CA ASP A 104 -1.21 2.10 23.79
C ASP A 104 -2.36 1.51 22.97
N THR A 105 -3.58 2.03 23.15
CA THR A 105 -4.76 1.63 22.37
C THR A 105 -4.64 1.91 20.87
N HIS A 106 -3.70 2.76 20.45
CA HIS A 106 -3.48 3.14 19.05
C HIS A 106 -2.26 2.46 18.41
N VAL A 107 -1.52 1.60 19.13
CA VAL A 107 -0.28 0.97 18.64
C VAL A 107 -0.48 0.21 17.31
N GLU A 108 -1.64 -0.43 17.13
CA GLU A 108 -1.93 -1.15 15.88
C GLU A 108 -2.13 -0.20 14.68
N VAL A 109 -2.70 0.98 14.93
CA VAL A 109 -2.89 2.04 13.93
C VAL A 109 -1.56 2.70 13.60
N GLU A 110 -0.71 2.93 14.60
CA GLU A 110 0.64 3.44 14.42
C GLU A 110 1.48 2.51 13.55
N ALA A 111 1.49 1.20 13.86
CA ALA A 111 2.19 0.20 13.06
C ALA A 111 1.69 0.17 11.61
N SER A 112 0.36 0.26 11.42
CA SER A 112 -0.25 0.30 10.09
C SER A 112 0.09 1.58 9.33
N CYS A 113 0.14 2.72 10.02
CA CYS A 113 0.56 4.00 9.47
C CYS A 113 2.03 3.94 9.03
N GLY A 114 2.91 3.39 9.88
CA GLY A 114 4.32 3.21 9.55
C GLY A 114 4.56 2.31 8.34
N ALA A 115 3.79 1.23 8.18
CA ALA A 115 3.85 0.40 6.96
C ALA A 115 3.43 1.18 5.71
N TYR A 116 2.31 1.92 5.78
CA TYR A 116 1.84 2.78 4.70
C TYR A 116 2.90 3.84 4.30
N GLN A 117 3.47 4.55 5.29
CA GLN A 117 4.47 5.60 5.05
C GLN A 117 5.75 5.03 4.41
N ARG A 118 6.21 3.85 4.83
CA ARG A 118 7.37 3.19 4.21
C ARG A 118 7.11 2.80 2.75
N MET A 119 5.89 2.36 2.41
CA MET A 119 5.51 2.07 1.01
C MET A 119 5.44 3.34 0.16
N VAL A 120 4.87 4.43 0.68
CA VAL A 120 4.85 5.72 0.00
C VAL A 120 6.28 6.24 -0.22
N ALA A 121 7.15 6.14 0.80
CA ALA A 121 8.54 6.54 0.69
C ALA A 121 9.30 5.73 -0.38
N ALA A 122 9.07 4.43 -0.46
CA ALA A 122 9.70 3.57 -1.46
C ALA A 122 9.35 3.99 -2.91
N TYR A 123 8.10 4.37 -3.17
CA TYR A 123 7.69 4.85 -4.50
C TYR A 123 8.08 6.30 -4.79
N ARG A 124 8.34 7.12 -3.77
CA ARG A 124 8.81 8.50 -3.92
C ARG A 124 10.34 8.61 -4.03
N GLU A 125 11.07 7.54 -3.74
CA GLU A 125 12.53 7.51 -3.82
C GLU A 125 12.97 7.72 -5.28
N PRO A 126 13.74 8.79 -5.58
CA PRO A 126 14.20 9.06 -6.95
C PRO A 126 15.13 7.98 -7.52
N ASP A 127 15.91 7.32 -6.66
CA ASP A 127 16.73 6.19 -7.06
C ASP A 127 15.88 4.91 -7.14
N ARG A 128 15.61 4.43 -8.36
CA ARG A 128 14.81 3.23 -8.61
C ARG A 128 15.32 2.00 -7.85
N ALA A 129 16.64 1.77 -7.83
CA ALA A 129 17.21 0.60 -7.18
C ALA A 129 17.01 0.67 -5.66
N LYS A 130 17.20 1.86 -5.09
CA LYS A 130 16.94 2.11 -3.67
C LYS A 130 15.45 2.00 -3.33
N GLY A 131 14.57 2.55 -4.16
CA GLY A 131 13.12 2.44 -4.00
C GLY A 131 12.64 0.99 -4.02
N GLN A 132 13.18 0.18 -4.95
CA GLN A 132 12.91 -1.26 -5.03
C GLN A 132 13.39 -1.99 -3.76
N GLN A 133 14.61 -1.69 -3.26
CA GLN A 133 15.12 -2.26 -2.01
C GLN A 133 14.25 -1.88 -0.80
N MET A 134 13.81 -0.62 -0.72
CA MET A 134 12.90 -0.15 0.32
C MET A 134 11.55 -0.88 0.27
N MET A 135 10.98 -1.07 -0.92
CA MET A 135 9.74 -1.83 -1.08
C MET A 135 9.92 -3.30 -0.70
N GLN A 136 11.00 -3.95 -1.15
CA GLN A 136 11.34 -5.32 -0.76
C GLN A 136 11.44 -5.47 0.75
N ALA A 137 12.11 -4.54 1.44
CA ALA A 137 12.22 -4.55 2.89
C ALA A 137 10.85 -4.43 3.59
N VAL A 138 9.91 -3.65 3.03
CA VAL A 138 8.53 -3.62 3.52
C VAL A 138 7.86 -4.99 3.34
N ILE A 139 7.93 -5.57 2.15
CA ILE A 139 7.35 -6.88 1.83
C ILE A 139 7.87 -7.94 2.81
N ASP A 140 9.18 -7.98 3.04
CA ASP A 140 9.82 -8.96 3.93
C ASP A 140 9.33 -8.78 5.38
N SER A 141 9.28 -7.52 5.86
CA SER A 141 8.81 -7.20 7.22
C SER A 141 7.34 -7.57 7.45
N LEU A 142 6.51 -7.55 6.40
CA LEU A 142 5.10 -7.91 6.48
C LEU A 142 4.84 -9.40 6.18
N SER A 143 5.82 -10.11 5.64
CA SER A 143 5.70 -11.51 5.20
C SER A 143 5.99 -12.53 6.31
N SER A 144 6.64 -12.13 7.39
CA SER A 144 7.02 -13.01 8.50
C SER A 144 7.03 -12.27 9.83
N GLY A 145 6.74 -12.96 10.94
CA GLY A 145 6.89 -12.41 12.29
C GLY A 145 5.89 -11.30 12.68
N VAL A 146 4.91 -10.97 11.84
CA VAL A 146 3.89 -9.96 12.18
C VAL A 146 2.97 -10.46 13.29
N PRO A 147 2.85 -9.75 14.44
CA PRO A 147 1.97 -10.12 15.53
C PRO A 147 0.52 -10.39 15.10
N THR A 148 -0.15 -11.33 15.77
CA THR A 148 -1.53 -11.72 15.45
C THR A 148 -2.53 -10.58 15.58
N ALA A 149 -2.27 -9.63 16.49
CA ALA A 149 -3.08 -8.43 16.68
C ALA A 149 -3.12 -7.53 15.43
N LEU A 150 -2.04 -7.49 14.63
CA LEU A 150 -1.94 -6.68 13.42
C LEU A 150 -2.61 -7.35 12.22
N THR A 151 -3.91 -7.61 12.35
CA THR A 151 -4.72 -8.43 11.43
C THR A 151 -4.69 -7.91 9.98
N GLU A 152 -4.82 -6.61 9.81
CA GLU A 152 -4.82 -5.95 8.50
C GLU A 152 -3.44 -6.02 7.84
N LEU A 153 -2.37 -5.82 8.61
CA LEU A 153 -1.00 -5.94 8.11
C LEU A 153 -0.63 -7.36 7.71
N ARG A 154 -1.12 -8.39 8.42
CA ARG A 154 -0.96 -9.79 8.00
C ARG A 154 -1.64 -10.07 6.67
N THR A 155 -2.79 -9.45 6.42
CA THR A 155 -3.51 -9.60 5.15
C THR A 155 -2.82 -8.84 4.02
N LEU A 156 -2.37 -7.62 4.28
CA LEU A 156 -1.54 -6.86 3.35
C LEU A 156 -0.26 -7.63 2.99
N GLY A 157 0.47 -8.13 3.99
CA GLY A 157 1.71 -8.89 3.80
C GLY A 157 1.54 -10.13 2.94
N ARG A 158 0.47 -10.92 3.15
CA ARG A 158 0.14 -12.07 2.27
C ARG A 158 -0.09 -11.64 0.82
N THR A 159 -0.80 -10.54 0.62
CA THR A 159 -1.08 -10.01 -0.72
C THR A 159 0.21 -9.54 -1.41
N LEU A 160 1.01 -8.75 -0.71
CA LEU A 160 2.28 -8.24 -1.22
C LEU A 160 3.26 -9.36 -1.52
N LYS A 161 3.40 -10.35 -0.63
CA LYS A 161 4.25 -11.53 -0.86
C LYS A 161 3.88 -12.28 -2.13
N ARG A 162 2.58 -12.51 -2.34
CA ARG A 162 2.08 -13.20 -3.54
C ARG A 162 2.32 -12.41 -4.82
N ARG A 163 2.38 -11.08 -4.73
CA ARG A 163 2.52 -10.15 -5.86
C ARG A 163 3.90 -9.48 -5.93
N ALA A 164 4.87 -9.98 -5.17
CA ALA A 164 6.16 -9.30 -5.01
C ALA A 164 6.87 -9.05 -6.34
N GLN A 165 6.84 -10.03 -7.25
CA GLN A 165 7.40 -9.88 -8.60
C GLN A 165 6.76 -8.71 -9.36
N ASP A 166 5.43 -8.63 -9.36
CA ASP A 166 4.70 -7.58 -10.09
C ASP A 166 4.88 -6.20 -9.42
N VAL A 167 5.06 -6.16 -8.09
CA VAL A 167 5.24 -4.93 -7.31
C VAL A 167 6.66 -4.36 -7.45
N LEU A 168 7.66 -5.22 -7.65
CA LEU A 168 9.08 -4.87 -7.69
C LEU A 168 9.66 -4.79 -9.11
N ALA A 169 8.88 -5.10 -10.13
CA ALA A 169 9.30 -5.13 -11.53
C ALA A 169 9.80 -3.76 -12.03
#